data_AF-A0A7S2TSJ7-F1
#
_entry.id   AF-A0A7S2TSJ7-F1
#
_cell.length_a   1.000
_cell.length_b   1.000
_cell.length_c   1.000
_cell.angle_alpha   90.00
_cell.angle_beta   90.00
_cell.angle_gamma   90.00
#
_symmetry.space_group_name_H-M   'P 1'
#
loop_
_entity.id
_entity.type
_entity.pdbx_description
1 polymer ?
#
loop_
_entity_poly.entity_id
_entity_poly.type
_entity_poly.pdbx_seq_one_letter_code
_entity_poly.pdbx_strand_id
1 'polypeptide(L)'
;GVHEHSVAPPIAVTTTYLADVHQEGYVYARDTAPTRTRCEKIIGDLEEGTAILYSSGLAATFAVLFHLNPPKVAIRGGYHGTHNVLRLMEARLNTKAVDLDDDVGEGDVIWIETPRNPTCDVY
;
A
#
# COMPACT_ATOMS: atom_id res chain seq x y z
N GLY A 1 14.19 -20.08 -22.66
CA GLY A 1 13.49 -19.09 -23.53
C GLY A 1 14.32 -17.82 -23.67
N VAL A 2 14.04 -16.94 -24.63
CA VAL A 2 14.88 -15.76 -25.03
C VAL A 2 15.25 -14.81 -23.86
N HIS A 3 14.57 -14.90 -22.71
CA HIS A 3 14.79 -14.07 -21.52
C HIS A 3 15.51 -14.76 -20.36
N GLU A 4 15.83 -16.05 -20.48
CA GLU A 4 16.37 -16.88 -19.40
C GLU A 4 17.81 -16.51 -18.99
N HIS A 5 18.48 -15.69 -19.81
CA HIS A 5 19.83 -15.17 -19.57
C HIS A 5 19.89 -13.63 -19.54
N SER A 6 18.75 -12.95 -19.45
CA SER A 6 18.74 -11.48 -19.35
C SER A 6 19.25 -11.03 -17.99
N VAL A 7 20.23 -10.12 -17.98
CA VAL A 7 20.77 -9.52 -16.74
C VAL A 7 19.72 -8.64 -16.06
N ALA A 8 19.02 -7.81 -16.85
CA ALA A 8 17.86 -7.08 -16.39
C ALA A 8 16.59 -7.93 -16.61
N PRO A 9 15.68 -8.00 -15.63
CA PRO A 9 14.43 -8.73 -15.81
C PRO A 9 13.57 -8.07 -16.91
N PRO A 10 12.85 -8.86 -17.73
CA PRO A 10 11.93 -8.31 -18.72
C PRO A 10 10.73 -7.61 -18.05
N ILE A 11 10.10 -6.70 -18.79
CA ILE A 11 8.85 -6.06 -18.40
C ILE A 11 7.69 -6.90 -18.93
N ALA A 12 6.96 -7.56 -18.03
CA ALA A 12 5.78 -8.35 -18.37
C ALA A 12 4.57 -7.41 -18.58
N VAL A 13 4.18 -7.21 -19.84
CA VAL A 13 3.02 -6.37 -20.23
C VAL A 13 1.76 -7.17 -20.54
N THR A 14 1.80 -8.50 -20.37
CA THR A 14 0.62 -9.36 -20.56
C THR A 14 -0.39 -9.16 -19.44
N THR A 15 -1.67 -9.31 -19.76
CA THR A 15 -2.77 -9.22 -18.79
C THR A 15 -3.18 -10.58 -18.24
N THR A 16 -2.97 -11.66 -19.00
CA THR A 16 -3.38 -13.03 -18.65
C THR A 16 -2.27 -14.02 -18.96
N TYR A 17 -2.33 -15.18 -18.33
CA TYR A 17 -1.34 -16.24 -18.43
C TYR A 17 -2.03 -17.56 -18.78
N LEU A 18 -1.29 -18.49 -19.38
CA LEU A 18 -1.82 -19.83 -19.66
C LEU A 18 -2.12 -20.52 -18.33
N ALA A 19 -3.36 -20.99 -18.17
CA ALA A 19 -3.76 -21.76 -17.00
C ALA A 19 -3.20 -23.18 -17.10
N ASP A 20 -2.35 -23.57 -16.16
CA ASP A 20 -2.01 -24.97 -15.93
C ASP A 20 -3.10 -25.62 -15.05
N VAL A 21 -3.33 -26.92 -15.23
CA VAL A 21 -4.28 -27.74 -14.44
C VAL A 21 -3.94 -27.75 -12.94
N HIS A 22 -2.72 -27.37 -12.57
CA HIS A 22 -2.25 -27.27 -11.19
C HIS A 22 -2.36 -25.87 -10.56
N GLN A 23 -2.80 -24.84 -11.31
CA GLN A 23 -2.91 -23.44 -10.86
C GLN A 23 -1.68 -22.85 -10.15
N GLU A 24 -0.49 -23.42 -10.36
CA GLU A 24 0.74 -22.86 -9.81
C GLU A 24 1.24 -21.74 -10.75
N GLY A 25 1.35 -20.52 -10.22
CA GLY A 25 1.93 -19.37 -10.94
C GLY A 25 0.98 -18.21 -11.18
N TYR A 26 1.31 -17.39 -12.18
CA TYR A 26 0.55 -16.19 -12.53
C TYR A 26 -0.72 -16.58 -13.30
N VAL A 27 -1.86 -15.96 -12.98
CA VAL A 27 -3.15 -16.21 -13.65
C VAL A 27 -3.65 -14.95 -14.34
N TYR A 28 -3.69 -13.82 -13.60
CA TYR A 28 -4.14 -12.54 -14.12
C TYR A 28 -3.29 -11.41 -13.54
N ALA A 29 -2.83 -10.50 -14.40
CA ALA A 29 -1.79 -9.52 -14.06
C ALA A 29 -2.18 -8.52 -12.97
N ARG A 30 -3.48 -8.27 -12.79
CA ARG A 30 -4.00 -7.46 -11.68
C ARG A 30 -3.71 -8.15 -10.33
N ASP A 31 -3.84 -9.46 -10.26
CA ASP A 31 -3.67 -10.25 -9.03
C ASP A 31 -2.21 -10.55 -8.76
N THR A 32 -1.44 -10.98 -9.76
CA THR A 32 0.01 -11.21 -9.70
C THR A 32 0.65 -11.01 -11.07
N ALA A 33 1.86 -10.44 -11.13
CA ALA A 33 2.61 -10.27 -12.37
C ALA A 33 4.12 -10.37 -12.12
N PRO A 34 4.93 -11.02 -13.00
CA PRO A 34 6.35 -11.24 -12.77
C PRO A 34 7.15 -9.99 -12.40
N THR A 35 6.92 -8.88 -13.13
CA THR A 35 7.63 -7.62 -12.87
C THR A 35 7.24 -7.04 -11.51
N ARG A 36 5.95 -7.07 -11.15
CA ARG A 36 5.47 -6.51 -9.87
C ARG A 36 5.91 -7.37 -8.68
N THR A 37 5.75 -8.69 -8.77
CA THR A 37 6.14 -9.63 -7.71
C THR A 37 7.63 -9.55 -7.41
N ARG A 38 8.48 -9.36 -8.43
CA ARG A 38 9.90 -9.10 -8.21
C ARG A 38 10.16 -7.79 -7.47
N CYS A 39 9.49 -6.70 -7.85
CA CYS A 39 9.64 -5.42 -7.16
C CYS A 39 9.14 -5.47 -5.72
N GLU A 40 7.98 -6.11 -5.48
CA GLU A 40 7.44 -6.37 -4.13
C GLU A 40 8.45 -7.15 -3.28
N LYS A 41 9.08 -8.19 -3.84
CA LYS A 41 10.11 -8.94 -3.12
C LYS A 41 11.30 -8.05 -2.74
N ILE A 42 11.83 -7.26 -3.67
CA ILE A 42 13.00 -6.40 -3.40
C ILE A 42 12.69 -5.36 -2.34
N ILE A 43 11.53 -4.70 -2.43
CA ILE A 43 11.11 -3.72 -1.42
C ILE A 43 10.90 -4.40 -0.06
N GLY A 44 10.26 -5.59 -0.06
CA GLY A 44 10.11 -6.37 1.17
C GLY A 44 11.45 -6.73 1.81
N ASP A 45 12.43 -7.16 1.02
CA ASP A 45 13.78 -7.46 1.50
C ASP A 45 14.47 -6.21 2.09
N LEU A 46 14.26 -5.01 1.49
CA LEU A 46 14.85 -3.75 1.97
C LEU A 46 14.21 -3.24 3.27
N GLU A 47 12.90 -3.44 3.43
CA GLU A 47 12.11 -3.01 4.60
C GLU A 47 12.00 -4.11 5.66
N GLU A 48 12.72 -5.23 5.49
CA GLU A 48 12.67 -6.42 6.36
C GLU A 48 11.22 -6.93 6.61
N GLY A 49 10.38 -6.88 5.57
CA GLY A 49 8.96 -7.18 5.66
C GLY A 49 8.30 -7.62 4.35
N THR A 50 6.97 -7.51 4.28
CA THR A 50 6.19 -7.82 3.08
C THR A 50 5.76 -6.53 2.41
N ALA A 51 6.00 -6.40 1.11
CA ALA A 51 5.54 -5.26 0.33
C ALA A 51 4.41 -5.63 -0.62
N ILE A 52 3.48 -4.70 -0.81
CA ILE A 52 2.41 -4.76 -1.80
C ILE A 52 2.45 -3.45 -2.59
N LEU A 53 2.50 -3.55 -3.93
CA LEU A 53 2.59 -2.36 -4.78
C LEU A 53 1.21 -1.87 -5.23
N TYR A 54 1.02 -0.55 -5.13
CA TYR A 54 -0.16 0.16 -5.60
C TYR A 54 0.22 1.19 -6.68
N SER A 55 -0.80 1.70 -7.38
CA SER A 55 -0.62 2.69 -8.46
C SER A 55 -0.13 4.05 -7.97
N SER A 56 -0.29 4.37 -6.68
CA SER A 56 0.18 5.59 -6.04
C SER A 56 0.22 5.43 -4.52
N GLY A 57 0.89 6.35 -3.82
CA GLY A 57 0.83 6.43 -2.36
C GLY A 57 -0.59 6.57 -1.82
N LEU A 58 -1.45 7.36 -2.47
CA LEU A 58 -2.86 7.52 -2.06
C LEU A 58 -3.69 6.26 -2.27
N ALA A 59 -3.41 5.48 -3.32
CA ALA A 59 -4.05 4.19 -3.51
C ALA A 59 -3.64 3.20 -2.40
N ALA A 60 -2.37 3.22 -1.98
CA ALA A 60 -1.90 2.41 -0.85
C ALA A 60 -2.54 2.86 0.47
N THR A 61 -2.56 4.16 0.75
CA THR A 61 -3.22 4.75 1.94
C THR A 61 -4.70 4.39 2.00
N PHE A 62 -5.43 4.55 0.89
CA PHE A 62 -6.84 4.17 0.85
C PHE A 62 -7.01 2.66 1.03
N ALA A 63 -6.22 1.83 0.36
CA ALA A 63 -6.35 0.38 0.45
C ALA A 63 -6.13 -0.14 1.87
N VAL A 64 -5.09 0.33 2.58
CA VAL A 64 -4.82 -0.11 3.96
C VAL A 64 -5.91 0.36 4.93
N LEU A 65 -6.33 1.62 4.83
CA LEU A 65 -7.36 2.14 5.73
C LEU A 65 -8.74 1.55 5.42
N PHE A 66 -9.06 1.30 4.16
CA PHE A 66 -10.29 0.61 3.76
C PHE A 66 -10.29 -0.85 4.23
N HIS A 67 -9.15 -1.54 4.14
CA HIS A 67 -9.00 -2.91 4.62
C HIS A 67 -9.17 -3.02 6.15
N LEU A 68 -8.53 -2.12 6.90
CA LEU A 68 -8.61 -2.09 8.36
C LEU A 68 -9.97 -1.57 8.86
N ASN A 69 -10.60 -0.66 8.10
CA ASN A 69 -11.86 0.01 8.42
C ASN A 69 -11.92 0.49 9.89
N PRO A 70 -10.93 1.28 10.36
CA PRO A 70 -10.80 1.61 11.76
C PRO A 70 -11.88 2.61 12.22
N PRO A 71 -12.33 2.56 13.49
CA PRO A 71 -13.22 3.56 14.05
C PRO A 71 -12.57 4.95 14.10
N LYS A 72 -11.29 5.02 14.49
CA LYS A 72 -10.50 6.26 14.45
C LYS A 72 -9.16 6.08 13.73
N VAL A 73 -8.71 7.18 13.11
CA VAL A 73 -7.34 7.33 12.64
C VAL A 73 -6.72 8.55 13.34
N ALA A 74 -5.79 8.30 14.26
CA ALA A 74 -5.03 9.35 14.92
C ALA A 74 -3.87 9.80 14.00
N ILE A 75 -3.86 11.08 13.64
CA ILE A 75 -2.90 11.65 12.68
C ILE A 75 -2.65 13.13 12.99
N ARG A 76 -1.42 13.61 12.82
CA ARG A 76 -1.08 15.04 12.96
C ARG A 76 -0.28 15.55 11.77
N GLY A 77 -0.86 16.47 11.01
CA GLY A 77 -0.21 17.06 9.83
C GLY A 77 0.22 16.01 8.80
N GLY A 78 1.29 16.27 8.05
CA GLY A 78 1.78 15.37 7.01
C GLY A 78 1.19 15.68 5.64
N TYR A 79 1.44 14.79 4.69
CA TYR A 79 1.04 14.96 3.30
C TYR A 79 -0.46 15.22 3.16
N HIS A 80 -0.82 16.35 2.54
CA HIS A 80 -2.20 16.80 2.40
C HIS A 80 -3.13 15.79 1.72
N GLY A 81 -2.59 14.95 0.82
CA GLY A 81 -3.39 13.92 0.14
C GLY A 81 -3.91 12.83 1.08
N THR A 82 -3.14 12.48 2.13
CA THR A 82 -3.57 11.53 3.17
C THR A 82 -4.83 12.03 3.87
N HIS A 83 -4.90 13.32 4.17
CA HIS A 83 -6.08 13.95 4.76
C HIS A 83 -7.29 13.94 3.83
N ASN A 84 -7.09 14.01 2.52
CA ASN A 84 -8.20 13.87 1.56
C ASN A 84 -8.80 12.45 1.57
N VAL A 85 -7.96 11.42 1.74
CA VAL A 85 -8.43 10.04 1.91
C VAL A 85 -9.25 9.92 3.20
N LEU A 86 -8.77 10.49 4.31
CA LEU A 86 -9.51 10.45 5.58
C LEU A 86 -10.85 11.17 5.48
N ARG A 87 -10.93 12.35 4.86
CA ARG A 87 -12.22 13.04 4.63
C ARG A 87 -13.20 12.20 3.82
N LEU A 88 -12.72 11.44 2.83
CA LEU A 88 -13.57 10.52 2.07
C LEU A 88 -14.10 9.40 2.95
N MET A 89 -13.24 8.83 3.80
CA MET A 89 -13.63 7.79 4.74
C MET A 89 -14.61 8.31 5.78
N GLU A 90 -14.39 9.47 6.38
CA GLU A 90 -15.33 10.11 7.32
C GLU A 90 -16.70 10.37 6.69
N ALA A 91 -16.72 10.75 5.41
CA ALA A 91 -17.96 11.06 4.70
C ALA A 91 -18.74 9.81 4.25
N ARG A 92 -18.09 8.65 4.12
CA ARG A 92 -18.66 7.46 3.46
C ARG A 92 -18.60 6.17 4.29
N LEU A 93 -17.78 6.15 5.34
CA LEU A 93 -17.50 5.03 6.22
C LEU A 93 -17.61 5.50 7.69
N ASN A 94 -17.45 4.57 8.64
CA ASN A 94 -17.56 4.86 10.07
C ASN A 94 -16.22 5.21 10.74
N THR A 95 -15.31 5.86 9.99
CA THR A 95 -13.99 6.26 10.47
C THR A 95 -13.99 7.74 10.86
N LYS A 96 -13.25 8.12 11.92
CA LYS A 96 -13.02 9.52 12.31
C LYS A 96 -11.53 9.85 12.38
N ALA A 97 -11.10 10.97 11.83
CA ALA A 97 -9.76 11.48 12.06
C ALA A 97 -9.70 12.19 13.43
N VAL A 98 -8.68 11.87 14.22
CA VAL A 98 -8.43 12.46 15.54
C VAL A 98 -6.96 12.91 15.63
N ASP A 99 -6.62 13.77 16.58
CA ASP A 99 -5.23 14.18 16.78
C ASP A 99 -4.45 13.07 17.52
N LEU A 100 -3.12 13.07 17.41
CA LEU A 100 -2.27 12.06 18.06
C LEU A 100 -2.27 12.12 19.59
N ASP A 101 -2.69 13.24 20.19
CA ASP A 101 -2.85 13.36 21.65
C ASP A 101 -4.22 12.87 22.14
N ASP A 102 -5.13 12.48 21.24
CA ASP A 102 -6.45 11.96 21.60
C ASP A 102 -6.40 10.48 22.03
N ASP A 103 -7.41 10.04 22.77
CA ASP A 103 -7.52 8.65 23.24
C ASP A 103 -7.83 7.69 22.07
N VAL A 104 -6.94 6.72 21.87
CA VAL A 104 -7.01 5.65 20.85
C VAL A 104 -7.13 4.29 21.51
N GLY A 105 -8.02 3.46 20.97
CA GLY A 105 -8.34 2.15 21.52
C GLY A 105 -8.02 0.99 20.58
N GLU A 106 -8.49 -0.19 20.97
CA GLU A 106 -8.40 -1.39 20.14
C GLU A 106 -9.12 -1.19 18.80
N GLY A 107 -8.43 -1.49 17.70
CA GLY A 107 -8.95 -1.35 16.34
C GLY A 107 -8.80 0.04 15.72
N ASP A 108 -8.33 1.04 16.47
CA ASP A 108 -7.96 2.35 15.92
C ASP A 108 -6.57 2.29 15.24
N VAL A 109 -6.32 3.20 14.32
CA VAL A 109 -5.04 3.31 13.59
C VAL A 109 -4.30 4.57 14.00
N ILE A 110 -3.00 4.45 14.27
CA ILE A 110 -2.10 5.59 14.45
C ILE A 110 -1.33 5.77 13.13
N TRP A 111 -1.51 6.91 12.48
CA TRP A 111 -0.87 7.25 11.20
C TRP A 111 0.21 8.30 11.41
N ILE A 112 1.48 7.88 11.29
CA ILE A 112 2.66 8.73 11.51
C ILE A 112 3.37 9.03 10.19
N GLU A 113 3.86 10.26 10.07
CA GLU A 113 4.79 10.69 9.03
C GLU A 113 5.95 11.44 9.68
N THR A 114 7.17 10.96 9.47
CA THR A 114 8.39 11.55 10.02
C THR A 114 9.55 11.45 9.02
N PRO A 115 10.25 12.55 8.70
CA PRO A 115 9.90 13.94 9.01
C PRO A 115 8.57 14.36 8.36
N ARG A 116 7.79 15.19 9.04
CA ARG A 116 6.43 15.55 8.65
C ARG A 116 6.40 16.51 7.47
N ASN A 117 5.71 16.19 6.38
CA ASN A 117 5.48 17.16 5.30
C ASN A 117 4.51 18.29 5.73
N PRO A 118 4.78 19.57 5.40
CA PRO A 118 5.99 20.13 4.77
C PRO A 118 7.03 20.65 5.78
N THR A 119 6.74 20.58 7.08
CA THR A 119 7.50 21.28 8.12
C THR A 119 8.81 20.60 8.52
N CYS A 120 8.98 19.33 8.16
CA CYS A 120 10.09 18.47 8.54
C CYS A 120 10.22 18.21 10.06
N ASP A 121 9.13 18.35 10.81
CA ASP A 121 9.12 18.00 12.24
C ASP A 121 9.31 16.50 12.43
N VAL A 122 10.06 16.11 13.46
CA VAL A 122 10.24 14.71 13.87
C VAL A 122 9.47 14.44 15.16
N TYR A 123 9.18 13.17 15.43
CA TYR A 123 8.66 12.70 16.71
C TYR A 123 9.79 12.11 17.54
#